data_AF-A0A9X5XD50-F1
#
_entry.id   AF-A0A9X5XD50-F1
#
_cell.length_a   1.000
_cell.length_b   1.000
_cell.length_c   1.000
_cell.angle_alpha   90.00
_cell.angle_beta   90.00
_cell.angle_gamma   90.00
#
_symmetry.space_group_name_H-M   'P 1'
#
loop_
_entity.id
_entity.type
_entity.pdbx_description
1 polymer ?
#
loop_
_entity_poly.entity_id
_entity_poly.type
_entity_poly.pdbx_seq_one_letter_code
_entity_poly.pdbx_strand_id
1 'polypeptide(L)'
;VEHALVRGPALRPDVAVLDVRLPDGDGISVCRELRSQMPELACLMLTSFDDEEALLDAIMAGASGYVLKQIKGSDLVSAVRTVASGQSMLDPTTTARLMRSLRADPTEAPALAPELAGLSPRERDILALIGDGLTNREIGKKLYLSEKTVKNHISRLLAKLGVQRRVQAAVLASHLEHPGTADHQNR
;
A
#
# COMPACT_ATOMS: atom_id res chain seq x y z
N VAL A 1 16.99 0.82 2.37
CA VAL A 1 16.34 0.30 1.16
C VAL A 1 17.32 -0.48 0.33
N GLU A 2 18.33 0.18 -0.27
CA GLU A 2 19.26 -0.46 -1.22
C GLU A 2 19.91 -1.72 -0.64
N HIS A 3 20.47 -1.61 0.57
CA HIS A 3 21.12 -2.73 1.24
C HIS A 3 20.16 -3.91 1.51
N ALA A 4 18.89 -3.64 1.81
CA ALA A 4 17.89 -4.68 2.07
C ALA A 4 17.52 -5.42 0.79
N LEU A 5 17.34 -4.70 -0.32
CA LEU A 5 17.00 -5.27 -1.63
C LEU A 5 18.16 -6.06 -2.23
N VAL A 6 19.41 -5.67 -1.97
CA VAL A 6 20.58 -6.41 -2.41
C VAL A 6 20.84 -7.64 -1.55
N ARG A 7 20.80 -7.49 -0.21
CA ARG A 7 21.15 -8.59 0.70
C ARG A 7 20.03 -9.58 0.98
N GLY A 8 18.77 -9.14 0.96
CA GLY A 8 17.62 -9.99 1.27
C GLY A 8 17.59 -11.25 0.40
N PRO A 9 17.52 -11.13 -0.94
CA PRO A 9 17.55 -12.27 -1.84
C PRO A 9 18.79 -13.14 -1.70
N ALA A 10 19.96 -12.53 -1.47
CA ALA A 10 21.22 -13.25 -1.30
C ALA A 10 21.28 -14.09 -0.01
N LEU A 11 20.67 -13.61 1.08
CA LEU A 11 20.64 -14.29 2.37
C LEU A 11 19.51 -15.31 2.51
N ARG A 12 18.49 -15.22 1.64
CA ARG A 12 17.28 -16.06 1.66
C ARG A 12 16.67 -16.23 3.07
N PRO A 13 16.36 -15.12 3.78
CA PRO A 13 15.77 -15.22 5.11
C PRO A 13 14.35 -15.79 5.04
N ASP A 14 13.93 -16.46 6.10
CA ASP A 14 12.52 -16.86 6.29
C ASP A 14 11.65 -15.66 6.68
N VAL A 15 12.22 -14.73 7.45
CA VAL A 15 11.53 -13.53 7.96
C VAL A 15 12.38 -12.28 7.75
N ALA A 16 11.79 -11.25 7.14
CA ALA A 16 12.32 -9.90 7.12
C ALA A 16 11.57 -9.02 8.13
N VAL A 17 12.28 -8.51 9.14
CA VAL A 17 11.74 -7.49 10.05
C VAL A 17 12.09 -6.12 9.50
N LEU A 18 11.08 -5.32 9.14
CA LEU A 18 11.24 -4.07 8.41
C LEU A 18 10.64 -2.90 9.17
N ASP A 19 11.40 -1.82 9.33
CA ASP A 19 10.83 -0.53 9.78
C ASP A 19 10.13 0.15 8.61
N VAL A 20 8.93 0.70 8.85
CA VAL A 20 8.18 1.47 7.86
C VAL A 20 8.98 2.70 7.41
N ARG A 21 9.69 3.37 8.32
CA ARG A 21 10.50 4.54 7.98
C ARG A 21 11.98 4.17 7.94
N LEU A 22 12.56 4.16 6.74
CA LEU A 22 13.99 3.96 6.55
C LEU A 22 14.67 5.30 6.23
N PRO A 23 15.94 5.50 6.63
CA PRO A 23 16.67 6.76 6.39
C PRO A 23 16.80 7.08 4.89
N ASP A 24 16.89 6.07 4.04
CA ASP A 24 17.03 6.18 2.60
C ASP A 24 15.72 5.95 1.83
N GLY A 25 14.64 5.52 2.49
CA GLY A 25 13.41 5.13 1.79
C GLY A 25 12.37 4.49 2.68
N ASP A 26 11.50 3.66 2.10
CA ASP A 26 10.27 3.18 2.75
C ASP A 26 10.34 1.69 3.01
N GLY A 27 9.99 1.25 4.21
CA GLY A 27 9.91 -0.16 4.53
C GLY A 27 8.79 -0.87 3.78
N ILE A 28 7.69 -0.18 3.49
CA ILE A 28 6.54 -0.75 2.78
C ILE A 28 6.93 -1.08 1.33
N SER A 29 7.66 -0.19 0.67
CA SER A 29 8.16 -0.44 -0.69
C SER A 29 9.22 -1.54 -0.71
N VAL A 30 10.09 -1.59 0.30
CA VAL A 30 11.02 -2.73 0.48
C VAL A 30 10.26 -4.03 0.67
N CYS A 31 9.20 -4.04 1.49
CA CYS A 31 8.35 -5.21 1.69
C CYS A 31 7.76 -5.67 0.36
N ARG A 32 7.16 -4.76 -0.42
CA ARG A 32 6.56 -5.08 -1.72
C ARG A 32 7.57 -5.68 -2.69
N GLU A 33 8.73 -5.06 -2.81
CA GLU A 33 9.78 -5.50 -3.73
C GLU A 33 10.35 -6.86 -3.32
N LEU A 34 10.65 -7.05 -2.03
CA LEU A 34 11.13 -8.33 -1.53
C LEU A 34 10.07 -9.43 -1.68
N ARG A 35 8.78 -9.15 -1.43
CA ARG A 35 7.68 -10.11 -1.61
C ARG A 35 7.46 -10.47 -3.08
N SER A 36 7.68 -9.53 -4.00
CA SER A 36 7.67 -9.77 -5.45
C SER A 36 8.76 -10.75 -5.87
N GLN A 37 9.99 -10.56 -5.38
CA GLN A 37 11.14 -11.42 -5.71
C GLN A 37 11.15 -12.74 -4.92
N MET A 38 10.60 -12.74 -3.71
CA MET A 38 10.60 -13.86 -2.77
C MET A 38 9.19 -14.08 -2.19
N PRO A 39 8.28 -14.76 -2.92
CA PRO A 39 6.89 -14.93 -2.49
C PRO A 39 6.69 -15.71 -1.18
N GLU A 40 7.69 -16.46 -0.73
CA GLU A 40 7.67 -17.21 0.54
C GLU A 40 8.18 -16.39 1.74
N LEU A 41 8.83 -15.25 1.51
CA LEU A 41 9.40 -14.42 2.58
C LEU A 41 8.30 -13.85 3.47
N ALA A 42 8.32 -14.13 4.77
CA ALA A 42 7.44 -13.47 5.71
C ALA A 42 7.96 -12.06 6.05
N CYS A 43 7.13 -11.03 5.87
CA CYS A 43 7.52 -9.65 6.18
C CYS A 43 6.80 -9.17 7.45
N LEU A 44 7.56 -8.86 8.50
CA LEU A 44 7.03 -8.30 9.75
C LEU A 44 7.38 -6.82 9.85
N MET A 45 6.37 -5.96 9.78
CA MET A 45 6.59 -4.51 9.95
C MET A 45 6.76 -4.17 11.43
N LEU A 46 7.82 -3.45 11.78
CA LEU A 46 8.13 -3.00 13.14
C LEU A 46 8.36 -1.48 13.16
N THR A 47 7.38 -0.71 13.63
CA THR A 47 7.37 0.75 13.46
C THR A 47 6.95 1.49 14.72
N SER A 48 7.28 2.78 14.83
CA SER A 48 6.80 3.63 15.93
C SER A 48 5.39 4.18 15.72
N PHE A 49 4.78 3.96 14.55
CA PHE A 49 3.56 4.65 14.14
C PHE A 49 2.37 3.67 14.05
N ASP A 50 1.24 4.08 14.61
CA ASP A 50 -0.04 3.36 14.63
C ASP A 50 -1.04 3.91 13.60
N ASP A 51 -0.53 4.55 12.55
CA ASP A 51 -1.33 5.14 11.48
C ASP A 51 -2.04 4.03 10.65
N GLU A 52 -3.38 4.12 10.57
CA GLU A 52 -4.22 3.16 9.85
C GLU A 52 -3.86 3.10 8.35
N GLU A 53 -3.49 4.21 7.72
CA GLU A 53 -3.07 4.24 6.31
C GLU A 53 -1.78 3.43 6.11
N ALA A 54 -0.81 3.58 7.01
CA ALA A 54 0.45 2.83 6.96
C ALA A 54 0.25 1.33 7.18
N LEU A 55 -0.67 0.95 8.07
CA LEU A 55 -1.07 -0.45 8.26
C LEU A 55 -1.69 -1.01 6.99
N LEU A 56 -2.60 -0.28 6.36
CA LEU A 56 -3.24 -0.71 5.11
C LEU A 56 -2.22 -0.86 3.96
N ASP A 57 -1.34 0.13 3.79
CA ASP A 57 -0.29 0.09 2.77
C ASP A 57 0.67 -1.10 2.99
N ALA A 58 0.98 -1.44 4.26
CA ALA A 58 1.76 -2.62 4.60
C ALA A 58 1.05 -3.94 4.24
N ILE A 59 -0.25 -4.03 4.52
CA ILE A 59 -1.07 -5.20 4.15
C ILE A 59 -1.07 -5.37 2.62
N MET A 60 -1.31 -4.29 1.88
CA MET A 60 -1.31 -4.30 0.41
C MET A 60 0.07 -4.64 -0.18
N ALA A 61 1.15 -4.26 0.51
CA ALA A 61 2.52 -4.66 0.16
C ALA A 61 2.85 -6.12 0.50
N GLY A 62 1.92 -6.88 1.07
CA GLY A 62 2.08 -8.30 1.39
C GLY A 62 2.79 -8.57 2.72
N ALA A 63 2.70 -7.66 3.68
CA ALA A 63 3.18 -7.91 5.04
C ALA A 63 2.45 -9.09 5.68
N SER A 64 3.17 -9.89 6.46
CA SER A 64 2.64 -10.99 7.28
C SER A 64 2.27 -10.56 8.70
N GLY A 65 2.73 -9.37 9.12
CA GLY A 65 2.42 -8.80 10.43
C GLY A 65 2.79 -7.33 10.53
N TYR A 66 2.21 -6.64 11.52
CA TYR A 66 2.49 -5.25 11.84
C TYR A 66 2.53 -5.07 13.35
N VAL A 67 3.64 -4.53 13.85
CA VAL A 67 3.96 -4.45 15.27
C VAL A 67 4.53 -3.07 15.60
N LEU A 68 4.13 -2.51 16.74
CA LEU A 68 4.68 -1.26 17.25
C LEU A 68 5.99 -1.49 18.00
N LYS A 69 6.96 -0.58 17.86
CA LYS A 69 8.27 -0.63 18.55
C LYS A 69 8.21 -0.61 20.08
N GLN A 70 7.04 -0.32 20.64
CA GLN A 70 6.77 -0.44 22.08
C GLN A 70 6.59 -1.91 22.53
N ILE A 71 6.62 -2.87 21.61
CA ILE A 71 6.58 -4.30 21.91
C ILE A 71 7.77 -4.71 22.78
N LYS A 72 7.54 -5.62 23.73
CA LYS A 72 8.62 -6.23 24.52
C LYS A 72 9.47 -7.14 23.65
N GLY A 73 10.76 -7.28 23.96
CA GLY A 73 11.66 -8.14 23.20
C GLY A 73 11.19 -9.60 23.09
N SER A 74 10.64 -10.16 24.18
CA SER A 74 10.05 -11.51 24.18
C SER A 74 8.90 -11.67 23.19
N ASP A 75 8.07 -10.63 23.09
CA ASP A 75 6.86 -10.64 22.30
C ASP A 75 7.20 -10.43 20.82
N LEU A 76 8.24 -9.64 20.52
CA LEU A 76 8.80 -9.51 19.17
C LEU A 76 9.40 -10.84 18.69
N VAL A 77 10.15 -11.55 19.53
CA VAL A 77 10.68 -12.88 19.18
C VAL A 77 9.54 -13.85 18.90
N SER A 78 8.48 -13.81 19.72
CA SER A 78 7.29 -14.62 19.50
C SER A 78 6.61 -14.26 18.17
N ALA A 79 6.47 -12.96 17.86
CA ALA A 79 5.92 -12.47 16.61
C ALA A 79 6.69 -12.98 15.38
N VAL A 80 8.01 -12.91 15.42
CA VAL A 80 8.88 -13.45 14.36
C VAL A 80 8.65 -14.94 14.15
N ARG A 81 8.57 -15.73 15.23
CA ARG A 81 8.31 -17.17 15.14
C ARG A 81 6.93 -17.49 14.56
N THR A 82 5.92 -16.71 14.92
CA THR A 82 4.56 -16.85 14.38
C THR A 82 4.52 -16.61 12.87
N VAL A 83 5.14 -15.54 12.37
CA VAL A 83 5.15 -15.30 10.93
C VAL A 83 6.05 -16.28 10.18
N ALA A 84 7.14 -16.76 10.80
CA ALA A 84 8.00 -17.80 10.24
C ALA A 84 7.27 -19.14 10.05
N SER A 85 6.27 -19.46 10.88
CA SER A 85 5.45 -20.67 10.73
C SER A 85 4.35 -20.53 9.67
N GLY A 86 4.31 -19.40 8.95
CA GLY A 86 3.31 -19.11 7.93
C GLY A 86 2.00 -18.53 8.49
N GLN A 87 1.92 -18.28 9.79
CA GLN A 87 0.73 -17.66 10.38
C GLN A 87 0.78 -16.13 10.20
N SER A 88 -0.33 -15.54 9.76
CA SER A 88 -0.45 -14.09 9.70
C SER A 88 -0.77 -13.52 11.08
N MET A 89 -0.04 -12.46 11.46
CA MET A 89 -0.34 -11.63 12.64
C MET A 89 -1.26 -10.46 12.31
N LEU A 90 -1.66 -10.32 11.05
CA LEU A 90 -2.70 -9.38 10.66
C LEU A 90 -4.04 -10.02 11.00
N ASP A 91 -4.77 -9.40 11.93
CA ASP A 91 -6.03 -9.93 12.41
C ASP A 91 -6.97 -10.28 11.23
N PRO A 92 -7.44 -11.54 11.11
CA PRO A 92 -8.27 -11.98 10.00
C PRO A 92 -9.58 -11.20 9.88
N THR A 93 -10.11 -10.65 10.99
CA THR A 93 -11.33 -9.84 10.97
C THR A 93 -11.06 -8.41 10.47
N THR A 94 -9.90 -7.83 10.79
CA THR A 94 -9.43 -6.56 10.23
C THR A 94 -9.15 -6.71 8.74
N THR A 95 -8.47 -7.80 8.36
CA THR A 95 -8.21 -8.14 6.95
C THR A 95 -9.52 -8.42 6.20
N ALA A 96 -10.47 -9.16 6.79
CA ALA A 96 -11.77 -9.43 6.17
C ALA A 96 -12.68 -8.19 6.12
N ARG A 97 -12.66 -7.30 7.12
CA ARG A 97 -13.37 -6.01 7.08
C ARG A 97 -12.77 -5.10 6.01
N LEU A 98 -11.44 -5.10 5.86
CA LEU A 98 -10.75 -4.42 4.78
C LEU A 98 -11.17 -5.00 3.42
N MET A 99 -11.03 -6.31 3.22
CA MET A 99 -11.46 -7.00 1.99
C MET A 99 -12.95 -6.79 1.68
N ARG A 100 -13.81 -6.66 2.70
CA ARG A 100 -15.23 -6.33 2.54
C ARG A 100 -15.44 -4.87 2.15
N SER A 101 -14.64 -3.94 2.68
CA SER A 101 -14.65 -2.53 2.24
C SER A 101 -14.08 -2.33 0.83
N LEU A 102 -13.24 -3.26 0.34
CA LEU A 102 -12.82 -3.35 -1.06
C LEU A 102 -13.95 -3.88 -1.96
N ARG A 103 -14.82 -4.74 -1.41
CA ARG A 103 -16.07 -5.19 -2.04
C ARG A 103 -17.24 -4.26 -1.74
N ALA A 104 -17.02 -2.94 -1.73
CA ALA A 104 -18.15 -2.03 -1.86
C ALA A 104 -18.90 -2.41 -3.16
N ASP A 105 -20.23 -2.49 -3.06
CA ASP A 105 -21.10 -3.09 -4.07
C ASP A 105 -20.83 -2.55 -5.49
N PRO A 106 -20.67 -3.40 -6.52
CA PRO A 106 -20.56 -2.97 -7.91
C PRO A 106 -21.78 -2.19 -8.42
N THR A 107 -22.89 -2.24 -7.68
CA THR A 107 -24.13 -1.51 -7.98
C THR A 107 -24.08 -0.04 -7.55
N GLU A 108 -23.07 0.38 -6.79
CA GLU A 108 -22.66 1.78 -6.59
C GLU A 108 -21.26 1.98 -7.18
N ALA A 109 -21.00 1.51 -8.40
CA ALA A 109 -20.05 2.25 -9.23
C ALA A 109 -20.70 3.64 -9.43
N PRO A 110 -20.20 4.73 -8.81
CA PRO A 110 -20.57 6.04 -9.32
C PRO A 110 -20.19 5.99 -10.80
N ALA A 111 -21.00 6.56 -11.69
CA ALA A 111 -20.60 6.70 -13.07
C ALA A 111 -19.16 7.25 -13.05
N LEU A 112 -18.14 6.44 -13.38
CA LEU A 112 -16.74 6.81 -13.09
C LEU A 112 -16.30 8.03 -13.93
N ALA A 113 -17.05 8.35 -14.98
CA ALA A 113 -16.69 9.37 -15.96
C ALA A 113 -16.77 10.83 -15.44
N PRO A 114 -17.81 11.30 -14.72
CA PRO A 114 -17.95 12.71 -14.37
C PRO A 114 -17.02 13.14 -13.23
N GLU A 115 -16.79 12.29 -12.23
CA GLU A 115 -15.97 12.63 -11.05
C GLU A 115 -14.48 12.63 -11.37
N LEU A 116 -14.04 11.73 -12.26
CA LEU A 116 -12.67 11.71 -12.78
C LEU A 116 -12.40 12.88 -13.74
N ALA A 117 -13.40 13.34 -14.50
CA ALA A 117 -13.27 14.51 -15.38
C ALA A 117 -13.02 15.81 -14.61
N GLY A 118 -13.49 15.90 -13.35
CA GLY A 118 -13.29 17.05 -12.48
C GLY A 118 -11.90 17.15 -11.83
N LEU A 119 -11.07 16.11 -11.93
CA LEU A 119 -9.75 16.10 -11.29
C LEU A 119 -8.76 17.05 -11.99
N SER A 120 -8.09 17.86 -11.17
CA SER A 120 -6.96 18.67 -11.62
C SER A 120 -5.83 17.76 -12.12
N PRO A 121 -4.92 18.26 -12.99
CA PRO A 121 -3.77 17.47 -13.44
C PRO A 121 -2.98 16.89 -12.27
N ARG A 122 -2.78 17.68 -11.22
CA ARG A 122 -2.06 17.25 -10.02
C ARG A 122 -2.76 16.15 -9.24
N GLU A 123 -4.08 16.20 -9.15
CA GLU A 123 -4.89 15.15 -8.52
C GLU A 123 -4.83 13.84 -9.30
N ARG A 124 -4.80 13.91 -10.64
CA ARG A 124 -4.63 12.73 -11.51
C ARG A 124 -3.25 12.10 -11.34
N ASP A 125 -2.19 12.90 -11.30
CA ASP A 125 -0.83 12.40 -11.05
C ASP A 125 -0.76 11.65 -9.71
N ILE A 126 -1.37 12.22 -8.66
CA ILE A 126 -1.42 11.59 -7.34
C ILE A 126 -2.24 10.30 -7.37
N LEU A 127 -3.40 10.30 -8.03
CA LEU A 127 -4.26 9.13 -8.16
C LEU A 127 -3.55 7.98 -8.88
N ALA A 128 -2.84 8.27 -9.97
CA ALA A 128 -2.06 7.27 -10.70
C ALA A 128 -0.97 6.64 -9.82
N LEU A 129 -0.20 7.47 -9.10
CA LEU A 129 0.83 6.96 -8.18
C LEU A 129 0.25 6.18 -6.99
N ILE A 130 -0.98 6.46 -6.57
CA ILE A 130 -1.71 5.62 -5.59
C ILE A 130 -2.09 4.28 -6.22
N GLY A 131 -2.49 4.26 -7.50
CA GLY A 131 -2.75 3.02 -8.27
C GLY A 131 -1.51 2.12 -8.37
N ASP A 132 -0.34 2.73 -8.58
CA ASP A 132 0.97 2.05 -8.51
C ASP A 132 1.35 1.58 -7.08
N GLY A 133 0.53 1.94 -6.09
CA GLY A 133 0.73 1.63 -4.68
C GLY A 133 1.83 2.44 -4.01
N LEU A 134 2.34 3.53 -4.59
CA LEU A 134 3.39 4.32 -3.92
C LEU A 134 2.89 4.87 -2.60
N THR A 135 3.77 5.07 -1.61
CA THR A 135 3.39 5.69 -0.33
C THR A 135 3.44 7.22 -0.40
N ASN A 136 2.87 7.91 0.59
CA ASN A 136 2.82 9.39 0.61
C ASN A 136 4.19 10.04 0.50
N ARG A 137 5.21 9.42 1.07
CA ARG A 137 6.58 9.91 1.04
C ARG A 137 7.20 9.74 -0.34
N GLU A 138 6.92 8.63 -1.03
CA GLU A 138 7.40 8.38 -2.39
C GLU A 138 6.72 9.28 -3.41
N ILE A 139 5.41 9.46 -3.28
CA ILE A 139 4.65 10.45 -4.05
C ILE A 139 5.24 11.83 -3.82
N GLY A 140 5.57 12.17 -2.57
CA GLY A 140 6.23 13.43 -2.23
C GLY A 140 7.57 13.61 -2.95
N LYS A 141 8.42 12.58 -2.95
CA LYS A 141 9.69 12.60 -3.68
C LYS A 141 9.49 12.75 -5.19
N LYS A 142 8.59 11.98 -5.81
CA LYS A 142 8.32 12.05 -7.27
C LYS A 142 7.74 13.40 -7.69
N LEU A 143 6.89 13.98 -6.86
CA LEU A 143 6.17 15.21 -7.17
C LEU A 143 6.83 16.47 -6.58
N TYR A 144 7.98 16.35 -5.92
CA TYR A 144 8.67 17.44 -5.21
C TYR A 144 7.77 18.13 -4.17
N LEU A 145 7.02 17.34 -3.40
CA LEU A 145 6.13 17.79 -2.32
C LEU A 145 6.57 17.24 -0.97
N SER A 146 6.23 17.96 0.10
CA SER A 146 6.33 17.40 1.44
C SER A 146 5.31 16.28 1.62
N GLU A 147 5.64 15.26 2.44
CA GLU A 147 4.73 14.16 2.77
C GLU A 147 3.39 14.67 3.36
N LYS A 148 3.44 15.74 4.17
CA LYS A 148 2.25 16.41 4.70
C LYS A 148 1.39 17.03 3.60
N THR A 149 2.02 17.65 2.60
CA THR A 149 1.31 18.21 1.44
C THR A 149 0.63 17.11 0.63
N VAL A 150 1.30 15.97 0.43
CA VAL A 150 0.70 14.80 -0.22
C VAL A 150 -0.50 14.29 0.56
N LYS A 151 -0.38 14.08 1.88
CA LYS A 151 -1.52 13.68 2.73
C LYS A 151 -2.73 14.62 2.52
N ASN A 152 -2.51 15.93 2.52
CA ASN A 152 -3.58 16.90 2.28
C ASN A 152 -4.22 16.78 0.89
N HIS A 153 -3.41 16.55 -0.16
CA HIS A 153 -3.95 16.32 -1.50
C HIS A 153 -4.78 15.05 -1.56
N ILE A 154 -4.32 13.96 -0.93
CA ILE A 154 -5.04 12.69 -0.91
C ILE A 154 -6.34 12.82 -0.15
N SER A 155 -6.37 13.47 1.01
CA SER A 155 -7.64 13.71 1.73
C SER A 155 -8.68 14.45 0.87
N ARG A 156 -8.24 15.46 0.10
CA ARG A 156 -9.12 16.20 -0.82
C ARG A 156 -9.56 15.37 -2.02
N LEU A 157 -8.63 14.60 -2.59
CA LEU A 157 -8.88 13.69 -3.71
C LEU A 157 -9.92 12.64 -3.33
N LEU A 158 -9.76 11.99 -2.17
CA LEU A 158 -10.70 10.99 -1.66
C LEU A 158 -12.10 11.59 -1.49
N ALA A 159 -12.20 12.76 -0.83
CA ALA A 159 -13.47 13.46 -0.68
C ALA A 159 -14.14 13.81 -2.02
N LYS A 160 -13.34 14.18 -3.04
CA LYS A 160 -13.82 14.52 -4.38
C LYS A 160 -14.25 13.30 -5.20
N LEU A 161 -13.62 12.16 -4.98
CA LEU A 161 -13.94 10.87 -5.58
C LEU A 161 -15.07 10.13 -4.83
N GLY A 162 -15.65 10.73 -3.77
CA GLY A 162 -16.69 10.09 -2.95
C GLY A 162 -16.22 8.87 -2.16
N VAL A 163 -14.92 8.59 -2.15
CA VAL A 163 -14.34 7.43 -1.45
C VAL A 163 -13.72 7.87 -0.13
N GLN A 164 -13.75 6.98 0.86
CA GLN A 164 -13.20 7.27 2.18
C GLN A 164 -11.80 6.69 2.39
N ARG A 165 -11.40 5.74 1.54
CA ARG A 165 -10.19 4.95 1.74
C ARG A 165 -9.25 5.02 0.54
N ARG A 166 -7.95 5.12 0.83
CA ARG A 166 -6.87 5.08 -0.17
C ARG A 166 -6.97 3.90 -1.12
N VAL A 167 -7.28 2.72 -0.59
CA VAL A 167 -7.34 1.50 -1.42
C VAL A 167 -8.52 1.55 -2.40
N GLN A 168 -9.64 2.19 -2.04
CA GLN A 168 -10.74 2.42 -2.99
C GLN A 168 -10.26 3.33 -4.13
N ALA A 169 -9.49 4.38 -3.82
CA ALA A 169 -8.87 5.21 -4.85
C ALA A 169 -7.85 4.45 -5.71
N ALA A 170 -7.07 3.54 -5.13
CA ALA A 170 -6.14 2.69 -5.89
C ALA A 170 -6.86 1.76 -6.88
N VAL A 171 -8.01 1.20 -6.49
CA VAL A 171 -8.86 0.41 -7.39
C VAL A 171 -9.45 1.29 -8.49
N LEU A 172 -9.93 2.50 -8.15
CA LEU A 172 -10.41 3.45 -9.17
C LEU A 172 -9.29 3.84 -10.16
N ALA A 173 -8.05 3.93 -9.69
CA ALA A 173 -6.89 4.24 -10.53
C ALA A 173 -6.54 3.09 -11.51
N SER A 174 -6.68 1.82 -11.14
CA SER A 174 -6.39 0.70 -12.05
C SER A 174 -7.40 0.62 -13.22
N HIS A 175 -8.60 1.17 -13.04
CA HIS A 175 -9.59 1.33 -14.10
C HIS A 175 -9.28 2.48 -15.07
N LEU A 176 -8.39 3.43 -14.71
CA LEU A 176 -7.93 4.50 -15.60
C LEU A 176 -6.90 4.03 -16.64
N GLU A 177 -6.11 3.02 -16.29
CA GLU A 177 -5.09 2.46 -17.20
C GLU A 177 -5.66 1.48 -18.23
N HIS A 178 -6.95 1.16 -18.14
CA HIS A 178 -7.69 0.39 -19.13
C HIS A 178 -8.80 1.21 -19.79
N PRO A 179 -8.48 2.21 -20.63
CA PRO A 179 -9.42 2.59 -21.66
C PRO A 179 -9.55 1.35 -22.56
N GLY A 180 -10.74 0.76 -22.61
CA GLY A 180 -11.02 -0.36 -23.48
C GLY A 180 -10.43 -0.10 -24.87
N THR A 181 -9.73 -1.10 -25.39
CA THR A 181 -9.59 -1.35 -26.83
C THR A 181 -10.98 -1.43 -27.44
N ALA A 182 -11.62 -0.28 -27.64
CA ALA A 182 -12.82 -0.13 -28.44
C ALA A 182 -12.36 -0.03 -29.89
N ASP A 183 -12.15 -1.20 -30.47
CA ASP A 183 -12.59 -1.59 -31.80
C ASP A 183 -12.97 -0.42 -32.73
N HIS A 184 -12.01 0.02 -33.54
CA HIS A 184 -12.26 0.74 -34.79
C HIS A 184 -11.37 0.15 -35.87
N GLN A 185 -11.68 -1.09 -36.25
CA GLN A 185 -11.20 -1.70 -37.46
C GLN A 185 -12.38 -2.23 -38.26
N ASN A 186 -13.22 -1.32 -38.77
CA ASN A 186 -13.98 -1.59 -39.99
C ASN A 186 -14.48 -0.29 -40.65
N ARG A 187 -13.70 0.22 -41.60
CA ARG A 187 -14.20 0.77 -42.87
C ARG A 187 -13.05 1.01 -43.85
#